data_AF-A0AAV1QDG2-F1
#
_entry.id   AF-A0AAV1QDG2-F1
#
_cell.length_a   1.000
_cell.length_b   1.000
_cell.length_c   1.000
_cell.angle_alpha   90.00
_cell.angle_beta   90.00
_cell.angle_gamma   90.00
#
_symmetry.space_group_name_H-M   'P 1'
#
loop_
_entity.id
_entity.type
_entity.pdbx_description
1 polymer ?
#
loop_
_entity_poly.entity_id
_entity_poly.type
_entity_poly.pdbx_seq_one_letter_code
_entity_poly.pdbx_strand_id
1 'polypeptide(L)'
;MCRTVWMWLLILAVLPLSSESEAERLIPPCCTKSSAATIPDIKACYEQKPRTNCYLHAFVIVTQDDKQYCVKPNAPWLKRLINEGNLKCPPI
;
A
#
# COMPACT_ATOMS: atom_id res chain seq x y z
N MET A 1 33.57 -19.10 50.81
CA MET A 1 34.40 -18.99 49.58
C MET A 1 33.60 -19.53 48.40
N CYS A 2 33.63 -19.07 47.17
CA CYS A 2 34.05 -17.85 46.49
C CYS A 2 33.84 -18.18 45.01
N ARG A 3 33.30 -17.24 44.21
CA ARG A 3 33.52 -17.11 42.75
C ARG A 3 32.89 -18.24 41.91
N THR A 4 31.81 -17.98 41.19
CA THR A 4 31.83 -17.11 40.01
C THR A 4 30.44 -16.53 39.73
N VAL A 5 30.11 -15.45 40.45
CA VAL A 5 29.11 -14.46 40.00
C VAL A 5 29.82 -13.56 38.99
N TRP A 6 29.79 -13.93 37.72
CA TRP A 6 30.00 -13.10 36.53
C TRP A 6 30.21 -14.02 35.35
N MET A 7 29.83 -13.60 34.13
CA MET A 7 29.98 -14.33 32.86
C MET A 7 28.89 -15.41 32.65
N TRP A 8 27.82 -15.25 31.86
CA TRP A 8 27.51 -14.35 30.73
C TRP A 8 26.07 -13.80 30.85
N LEU A 9 25.93 -12.58 31.36
CA LEU A 9 24.82 -11.70 30.97
C LEU A 9 25.21 -11.14 29.61
N LEU A 10 24.53 -11.56 28.53
CA LEU A 10 24.32 -10.86 27.25
C LEU A 10 23.76 -11.86 26.22
N ILE A 11 22.53 -12.35 26.46
CA ILE A 11 21.71 -12.74 25.32
C ILE A 11 21.07 -11.44 24.85
N LEU A 12 21.65 -10.84 23.80
CA LEU A 12 20.97 -9.78 23.05
C LEU A 12 19.63 -10.37 22.60
N ALA A 13 18.54 -9.91 23.20
CA ALA A 13 17.23 -10.05 22.61
C ALA A 13 17.27 -9.27 21.29
N VAL A 14 17.47 -9.98 20.18
CA VAL A 14 17.15 -9.43 18.86
C VAL A 14 15.63 -9.36 18.83
N LEU A 15 15.10 -8.23 19.28
CA LEU A 15 13.76 -7.83 18.90
C LEU A 15 13.77 -7.77 17.37
N PRO A 16 12.97 -8.56 16.65
CA PRO A 16 12.63 -8.14 15.31
C PRO A 16 11.97 -6.77 15.49
N LEU A 17 12.62 -5.70 15.05
CA LEU A 17 11.89 -4.51 14.64
C LEU A 17 11.03 -4.98 13.46
N SER A 18 9.87 -5.55 13.75
CA SER A 18 8.76 -5.49 12.82
C SER A 18 8.46 -4.01 12.69
N SER A 19 9.07 -3.38 11.68
CA SER A 19 8.74 -2.04 11.23
C SER A 19 7.34 -2.11 10.61
N GLU A 20 6.34 -2.29 11.46
CA GLU A 20 4.95 -2.03 11.10
C GLU A 20 4.75 -0.55 11.37
N SER A 21 5.03 0.29 10.36
CA SER A 21 4.83 1.72 10.50
C SER A 21 3.33 1.98 10.59
N GLU A 22 2.83 2.17 11.81
CA GLU A 22 1.43 2.49 12.08
C GLU A 22 0.99 3.84 11.48
N ALA A 23 1.95 4.63 10.96
CA ALA A 23 1.73 5.85 10.18
C ALA A 23 1.31 5.60 8.71
N GLU A 24 1.32 4.35 8.22
CA GLU A 24 1.00 3.99 6.83
C GLU A 24 -0.51 3.81 6.53
N ARG A 25 -1.41 3.93 7.52
CA ARG A 25 -2.84 3.69 7.28
C ARG A 25 -3.52 4.70 6.35
N LEU A 26 -2.86 5.81 6.01
CA LEU A 26 -3.38 6.82 5.09
C LEU A 26 -2.84 6.72 3.66
N ILE A 27 -1.77 5.94 3.43
CA ILE A 27 -1.14 5.79 2.11
C ILE A 27 -1.24 4.32 1.70
N PRO A 28 -2.03 3.97 0.68
CA PRO A 28 -2.15 2.58 0.28
C PRO A 28 -0.79 2.02 -0.18
N PRO A 29 -0.51 0.74 0.12
CA PRO A 29 0.76 0.11 -0.24
C PRO A 29 0.95 0.11 -1.76
N CYS A 30 2.23 0.15 -2.19
CA CYS A 30 2.55 0.18 -3.61
C CYS A 30 1.93 -1.01 -4.38
N CYS A 31 1.22 -0.73 -5.47
CA CYS A 31 0.73 -1.77 -6.37
C CYS A 31 1.90 -2.55 -7.01
N THR A 32 1.89 -3.86 -6.84
CA THR A 32 2.85 -4.77 -7.51
C THR A 32 2.26 -5.44 -8.75
N LYS A 33 0.93 -5.46 -8.86
CA LYS A 33 0.16 -5.99 -10.00
C LYS A 33 -1.06 -5.12 -10.23
N SER A 34 -1.58 -5.11 -11.45
CA SER A 34 -2.81 -4.38 -11.79
C SER A 34 -3.68 -5.14 -12.79
N SER A 35 -4.99 -4.96 -12.67
CA SER A 35 -6.01 -5.58 -13.53
C SER A 35 -6.76 -4.52 -14.36
N ALA A 36 -7.33 -4.92 -15.49
CA ALA A 36 -8.28 -4.08 -16.23
C ALA A 36 -9.74 -4.34 -15.82
N ALA A 37 -9.98 -5.26 -14.88
CA ALA A 37 -11.30 -5.62 -14.41
C ALA A 37 -12.06 -4.39 -13.86
N THR A 38 -13.36 -4.35 -14.11
CA THR A 38 -14.25 -3.34 -13.54
C THR A 38 -14.43 -3.61 -12.05
N ILE A 39 -14.29 -2.56 -11.24
CA ILE A 39 -14.49 -2.61 -9.79
C ILE A 39 -15.81 -1.88 -9.46
N PRO A 40 -16.81 -2.55 -8.88
CA PRO A 40 -18.05 -1.91 -8.43
C PRO A 40 -17.85 -1.16 -7.11
N ASP A 41 -18.86 -0.39 -6.70
CA ASP A 41 -18.97 0.19 -5.35
C ASP A 41 -17.73 0.97 -4.90
N ILE A 42 -17.27 1.89 -5.75
CA ILE A 42 -16.09 2.72 -5.50
C ILE A 42 -16.38 3.70 -4.36
N LYS A 43 -15.57 3.64 -3.31
CA LYS A 43 -15.53 4.58 -2.18
C LYS A 43 -14.50 5.69 -2.42
N ALA A 44 -13.32 5.33 -2.91
CA ALA A 44 -12.25 6.27 -3.23
C ALA A 44 -11.37 5.77 -4.39
N CYS A 45 -10.69 6.71 -5.04
CA CYS A 45 -9.71 6.44 -6.09
C CYS A 45 -8.46 7.28 -5.87
N TYR A 46 -7.29 6.72 -6.16
CA TYR A 46 -6.00 7.39 -6.09
C TYR A 46 -5.12 7.02 -7.29
N GLU A 47 -4.33 7.96 -7.79
CA GLU A 47 -3.35 7.70 -8.84
C GLU A 47 -1.96 7.41 -8.22
N GLN A 48 -1.46 6.19 -8.42
CA GLN A 48 -0.09 5.83 -8.06
C GLN A 48 0.83 6.06 -9.26
N LYS A 49 1.57 7.16 -9.26
CA LYS A 49 2.60 7.41 -10.28
C LYS A 49 3.87 6.60 -9.96
N PRO A 50 4.64 6.17 -10.99
CA PRO A 50 5.92 5.55 -10.78
C PRO A 50 6.86 6.44 -9.95
N ARG A 51 7.46 5.88 -8.90
CA ARG A 51 8.46 6.52 -8.02
C ARG A 51 9.52 5.52 -7.57
N THR A 52 10.54 6.00 -6.85
CA THR A 52 11.58 5.14 -6.26
C THR A 52 10.95 4.02 -5.44
N ASN A 53 11.36 2.77 -5.67
CA ASN A 53 10.81 1.57 -5.03
C ASN A 53 9.31 1.31 -5.28
N CYS A 54 8.70 1.97 -6.27
CA CYS A 54 7.31 1.74 -6.68
C CYS A 54 7.12 2.10 -8.16
N TYR A 55 7.50 1.17 -9.04
CA TYR A 55 7.64 1.46 -10.49
C TYR A 55 6.36 1.27 -11.30
N LEU A 56 5.34 0.60 -10.75
CA LEU A 56 4.10 0.33 -11.47
C LEU A 56 3.19 1.56 -11.45
N HIS A 57 2.84 2.09 -12.63
CA HIS A 57 1.75 3.07 -12.75
C HIS A 57 0.42 2.33 -12.61
N ALA A 58 -0.38 2.71 -11.61
CA ALA A 58 -1.69 2.12 -11.35
C ALA A 58 -2.64 3.13 -10.73
N PHE A 59 -3.92 2.81 -10.73
CA PHE A 59 -4.94 3.49 -9.92
C PHE A 59 -5.36 2.58 -8.79
N VAL A 60 -5.33 3.08 -7.56
CA VAL A 60 -5.79 2.36 -6.37
C VAL A 60 -7.25 2.70 -6.15
N ILE A 61 -8.11 1.70 -6.28
CA ILE A 61 -9.54 1.80 -6.01
C ILE A 61 -9.83 1.21 -4.64
N VAL A 62 -10.45 2.00 -3.77
CA VAL A 62 -10.98 1.54 -2.48
C VAL A 62 -12.48 1.34 -2.65
N THR A 63 -12.98 0.16 -2.31
CA THR A 63 -14.41 -0.16 -2.36
C THR A 63 -15.12 0.24 -1.06
N GLN A 64 -16.46 0.23 -1.05
CA GLN A 64 -17.25 0.50 0.16
C GLN A 64 -16.92 -0.47 1.31
N ASP A 65 -16.57 -1.73 0.99
CA ASP A 65 -16.11 -2.74 1.95
C ASP A 65 -14.61 -2.60 2.32
N ASP A 66 -14.00 -1.44 2.03
CA ASP A 66 -12.59 -1.11 2.32
C ASP A 66 -11.55 -2.04 1.65
N LYS A 67 -11.95 -2.85 0.66
CA LYS A 67 -11.02 -3.62 -0.18
C LYS A 67 -10.34 -2.71 -1.19
N GLN A 68 -9.04 -2.92 -1.39
CA GLN A 68 -8.21 -2.18 -2.33
C GLN A 68 -7.91 -3.00 -3.59
N TYR A 69 -8.03 -2.36 -4.74
CA TYR A 69 -7.75 -2.94 -6.05
C TYR A 69 -6.86 -2.03 -6.87
N CYS A 70 -5.82 -2.60 -7.46
CA CYS A 70 -4.94 -1.90 -8.39
C CYS A 70 -5.44 -2.07 -9.83
N VAL A 71 -5.78 -0.96 -10.47
CA VAL A 71 -6.34 -0.92 -11.83
C VAL A 71 -5.32 -0.33 -12.81
N LYS A 72 -5.26 -0.91 -14.01
CA LYS A 72 -4.38 -0.43 -15.09
C LYS A 72 -4.80 0.98 -15.54
N PRO A 73 -3.86 1.91 -15.79
CA PRO A 73 -4.17 3.25 -16.30
C PRO A 73 -4.93 3.27 -17.63
N ASN A 74 -4.83 2.21 -18.42
CA ASN A 74 -5.49 2.08 -19.73
C ASN A 74 -6.82 1.32 -19.70
N ALA A 75 -7.35 0.96 -18.52
CA ALA A 75 -8.68 0.35 -18.41
C ALA A 75 -9.76 1.31 -18.99
N PRO A 76 -10.52 0.90 -20.03
CA PRO A 76 -11.43 1.81 -20.74
C PRO A 76 -12.51 2.42 -19.83
N TRP A 77 -13.06 1.61 -18.91
CA TRP A 77 -14.09 2.06 -17.97
C TRP A 77 -13.56 3.15 -17.03
N LEU A 78 -12.33 2.98 -16.53
CA LEU A 78 -11.71 3.90 -15.59
C LEU A 78 -11.38 5.23 -16.27
N LYS A 79 -10.75 5.16 -17.46
CA LYS A 79 -10.48 6.34 -18.28
C LYS A 79 -11.75 7.14 -18.57
N ARG A 80 -12.84 6.45 -18.93
CA ARG A 80 -14.12 7.09 -19.19
C ARG A 80 -14.62 7.85 -17.95
N LEU A 81 -14.67 7.20 -16.78
CA LEU A 81 -15.14 7.84 -15.55
C LEU A 81 -14.29 9.06 -15.14
N ILE A 82 -12.96 8.98 -15.30
CA ILE A 82 -12.06 10.10 -14.99
C ILE A 82 -12.27 11.25 -15.98
N ASN A 83 -12.34 10.95 -17.28
CA ASN A 83 -12.50 11.97 -18.32
C ASN A 83 -13.87 12.68 -18.24
N GLU A 84 -14.92 11.94 -17.88
CA GLU A 84 -16.26 12.50 -17.64
C GLU A 84 -16.36 13.26 -16.30
N GLY A 85 -15.33 13.19 -15.45
CA GLY A 85 -15.33 13.81 -14.12
C GLY A 85 -16.15 13.06 -13.07
N ASN A 86 -16.69 11.89 -13.42
CA ASN A 86 -17.48 11.01 -12.55
C ASN A 86 -16.62 10.32 -11.49
N LEU A 87 -15.30 10.29 -11.66
CA LEU A 87 -14.36 9.78 -10.67
C LEU A 87 -13.10 10.65 -10.62
N LYS A 88 -12.75 11.11 -9.41
CA LYS A 88 -11.51 11.88 -9.16
C LYS A 88 -10.48 10.97 -8.49
N CYS A 89 -9.26 10.97 -9.02
CA CYS A 89 -8.16 10.14 -8.54
C CYS A 89 -6.93 11.02 -8.27
N PRO A 90 -6.83 11.69 -7.11
CA PRO A 90 -5.64 12.45 -6.75
C PRO A 90 -4.40 11.56 -6.60
N PRO A 91 -3.18 12.11 -6.78
CA PRO A 91 -1.94 11.35 -6.64
C PRO A 91 -1.64 10.94 -5.19
N ILE A 92 -0.88 9.85 -5.01
CA ILE A 92 -0.36 9.31 -3.72
C ILE A 92 1.16 9.06 -3.73
#